data_AF-A0A0K0DNF1-F1
#
_entry.id   AF-A0A0K0DNF1-F1
#
_cell.length_a   1.000
_cell.length_b   1.000
_cell.length_c   1.000
_cell.angle_alpha   90.00
_cell.angle_beta   90.00
_cell.angle_gamma   90.00
#
_symmetry.space_group_name_H-M   'P 1'
#
loop_
_entity.id
_entity.type
_entity.pdbx_description
1 polymer ?
#
loop_
_entity_poly.entity_id
_entity_poly.type
_entity_poly.pdbx_seq_one_letter_code
_entity_poly.pdbx_strand_id
1 'polypeptide(L)'
;MTDDAQTADYGNDAFDLASVFSFSLDQRILPGCALSARVLPDDNETLVAVSTSNKIMLRSNETTLHISDKIKCLTTAPFGDSYDYIVVGTENQVLVYDFHKNSTVFHRDVPDGVQCFVVRYQATTFSSL
;
A
#
# COMPACT_ATOMS: atom_id res chain seq x y z
N MET A 1 16.57 25.32 -58.69
CA MET A 1 15.17 24.88 -58.72
C MET A 1 15.23 23.39 -59.03
N THR A 2 15.07 22.47 -58.08
CA THR A 2 14.34 22.53 -56.80
C THR A 2 14.96 21.50 -55.86
N ASP A 3 15.07 21.86 -54.58
CA ASP A 3 15.45 21.01 -53.45
C ASP A 3 14.42 19.90 -53.23
N ASP A 4 14.88 18.65 -53.08
CA ASP A 4 14.13 17.58 -52.43
C ASP A 4 15.01 17.00 -51.32
N ALA A 5 14.98 17.67 -50.16
CA ALA A 5 15.56 17.13 -48.94
C ALA A 5 14.68 15.97 -48.45
N GLN A 6 15.21 14.74 -48.54
CA GLN A 6 14.67 13.59 -47.80
C GLN A 6 14.86 13.85 -46.30
N THR A 7 13.83 14.37 -45.65
CA THR A 7 13.70 14.30 -44.19
C THR A 7 13.56 12.83 -43.80
N ALA A 8 14.64 12.28 -43.24
CA ALA A 8 14.57 11.02 -42.51
C ALA A 8 13.68 11.25 -41.28
N ASP A 9 12.46 10.71 -41.35
CA ASP A 9 11.56 10.60 -40.22
C ASP A 9 12.17 9.59 -39.23
N TYR A 10 12.95 10.09 -38.28
CA TYR A 10 13.29 9.34 -37.08
C TYR A 10 11.98 9.22 -36.29
N GLY A 11 11.22 8.16 -36.60
CA GLY A 11 10.07 7.75 -35.82
C GLY A 11 10.45 7.80 -34.34
N ASN A 12 9.91 8.79 -33.65
CA ASN A 12 9.84 8.78 -32.21
C ASN A 12 8.94 7.60 -31.90
N ASP A 13 9.53 6.43 -31.67
CA ASP A 13 8.86 5.31 -31.03
C ASP A 13 8.53 5.78 -29.60
N ALA A 14 7.48 6.58 -29.50
CA ALA A 14 6.89 7.00 -28.26
C ALA A 14 6.31 5.72 -27.66
N PHE A 15 7.07 5.14 -26.74
CA PHE A 15 6.60 4.00 -25.95
C PHE A 15 5.41 4.46 -25.11
N ASP A 16 4.20 4.22 -25.63
CA ASP A 16 2.97 4.48 -24.90
C ASP A 16 2.76 3.38 -23.85
N LEU A 17 2.69 3.80 -22.59
CA LEU A 17 2.33 2.91 -21.50
C LEU A 17 0.85 2.55 -21.61
N ALA A 18 0.55 1.29 -21.91
CA ALA A 18 -0.80 0.76 -21.86
C ALA A 18 -1.10 0.23 -20.45
N SER A 19 -2.27 0.56 -19.93
CA SER A 19 -2.76 -0.03 -18.69
C SER A 19 -2.99 -1.53 -18.88
N VAL A 20 -2.26 -2.37 -18.15
CA VAL A 20 -2.47 -3.82 -18.15
C VAL A 20 -3.81 -4.17 -17.52
N PHE A 21 -4.27 -3.37 -16.56
CA PHE A 21 -5.57 -3.50 -15.95
C PHE A 21 -6.04 -2.16 -15.38
N SER A 22 -7.34 -1.91 -15.47
CA SER A 22 -7.99 -0.76 -14.84
C SER A 22 -9.19 -1.25 -14.05
N PHE A 23 -9.43 -0.67 -12.89
CA PHE A 23 -10.59 -0.96 -12.06
C PHE A 23 -11.05 0.34 -11.39
N SER A 24 -12.33 0.40 -11.04
CA SER A 24 -12.94 1.53 -10.36
C SER A 24 -13.26 1.16 -8.93
N LEU A 25 -13.03 2.09 -8.00
CA LEU A 25 -13.48 1.98 -6.62
C LEU A 25 -14.57 3.03 -6.40
N ASP A 26 -15.72 2.61 -5.87
CA ASP A 26 -16.84 3.52 -5.55
C ASP A 26 -16.57 4.36 -4.28
N GLN A 27 -15.34 4.35 -3.79
CA GLN A 27 -14.92 5.07 -2.60
C GLN A 27 -13.73 5.97 -2.92
N ARG A 28 -13.75 7.16 -2.32
CA ARG A 28 -12.62 8.08 -2.40
C ARG A 28 -11.46 7.57 -1.55
N ILE A 29 -10.32 7.33 -2.18
CA ILE A 29 -9.10 6.88 -1.51
C ILE A 29 -8.37 8.07 -0.90
N LEU A 30 -7.88 7.88 0.33
CA LEU A 30 -7.10 8.85 1.05
C LEU A 30 -5.70 8.96 0.41
N PRO A 31 -5.21 10.18 0.11
CA PRO A 31 -3.89 10.36 -0.49
C PRO A 31 -2.78 9.72 0.37
N GLY A 32 -1.84 9.02 -0.27
CA GLY A 32 -0.72 8.37 0.43
C GLY A 32 -1.10 7.13 1.25
N CYS A 33 -2.36 6.70 1.22
CA CYS A 33 -2.84 5.50 1.94
C CYS A 33 -3.31 4.42 0.95
N ALA A 34 -2.51 4.19 -0.08
CA ALA A 34 -2.68 3.09 -1.02
C ALA A 34 -1.32 2.44 -1.27
N LEU A 35 -1.25 1.11 -1.19
CA LEU A 35 -0.02 0.35 -1.34
C LEU A 35 -0.32 -1.08 -1.84
N SER A 36 0.67 -1.69 -2.49
CA SER A 36 0.63 -3.12 -2.85
C SER A 36 1.25 -3.94 -1.72
N ALA A 37 0.57 -4.99 -1.27
CA ALA A 37 1.11 -5.90 -0.28
C ALA A 37 0.45 -7.28 -0.36
N ARG A 38 1.13 -8.30 0.16
CA ARG A 38 0.59 -9.65 0.24
C ARG A 38 -0.04 -9.87 1.61
N VAL A 39 -1.33 -9.61 1.74
CA VAL A 39 -2.00 -9.66 3.06
C VAL A 39 -2.51 -11.06 3.45
N LEU A 40 -2.62 -11.97 2.48
CA LEU A 40 -3.06 -13.35 2.69
C LEU A 40 -1.93 -14.33 2.30
N PRO A 41 -1.75 -15.44 3.03
CA PRO A 41 -0.63 -16.36 2.83
C PRO A 41 -0.62 -17.05 1.45
N ASP A 42 -1.78 -17.32 0.87
CA ASP A 42 -1.95 -18.02 -0.41
C ASP A 42 -2.38 -17.10 -1.57
N ASP A 43 -2.49 -15.78 -1.34
CA ASP A 43 -2.91 -14.83 -2.36
C ASP A 43 -1.71 -14.11 -3.00
N ASN A 44 -1.93 -13.56 -4.18
CA ASN A 44 -0.98 -12.66 -4.82
C ASN A 44 -0.94 -11.31 -4.08
N GLU A 45 0.06 -10.50 -4.42
CA GLU A 45 0.06 -9.10 -3.98
C GLU A 45 -1.24 -8.41 -4.41
N THR A 46 -1.89 -7.77 -3.45
CA THR A 46 -3.15 -7.07 -3.65
C THR A 46 -2.99 -5.61 -3.30
N LEU A 47 -3.84 -4.77 -3.89
CA LEU A 47 -3.89 -3.37 -3.54
C LEU A 47 -4.66 -3.22 -2.22
N VAL A 48 -3.99 -2.64 -1.24
CA VAL A 48 -4.57 -2.20 0.02
C VAL A 48 -4.75 -0.69 -0.07
N ALA A 49 -5.97 -0.21 0.14
CA ALA A 49 -6.27 1.22 0.10
C ALA A 49 -7.19 1.62 1.25
N VAL A 50 -6.98 2.81 1.79
CA VAL A 50 -7.84 3.41 2.82
C VAL A 50 -8.76 4.43 2.18
N SER A 51 -10.06 4.32 2.42
CA SER A 51 -11.01 5.33 2.00
C SER A 51 -11.10 6.49 2.99
N THR A 52 -11.61 7.64 2.54
CA THR A 52 -11.86 8.80 3.39
C THR A 52 -12.92 8.56 4.49
N SER A 53 -13.57 7.40 4.48
CA SER A 53 -14.50 6.95 5.52
C SER A 53 -13.85 6.03 6.57
N ASN A 54 -12.51 6.02 6.66
CA ASN A 54 -11.72 5.15 7.53
C ASN A 54 -12.02 3.66 7.31
N LYS A 55 -12.23 3.27 6.04
CA LYS A 55 -12.36 1.86 5.66
C LYS A 55 -11.12 1.42 4.91
N ILE A 56 -10.49 0.34 5.37
CA ILE A 56 -9.41 -0.32 4.65
C ILE A 56 -10.05 -1.34 3.71
N MET A 57 -9.71 -1.25 2.42
CA MET A 57 -10.24 -2.09 1.35
C MET A 57 -9.10 -2.87 0.71
N LEU A 58 -9.37 -4.11 0.33
CA LEU A 58 -8.51 -4.91 -0.52
C LEU A 58 -9.10 -4.98 -1.93
N ARG A 59 -8.26 -5.04 -2.97
CA ARG A 59 -8.75 -5.25 -4.34
C ARG A 59 -9.27 -6.67 -4.54
N SER A 60 -8.58 -7.68 -4.01
CA SER A 60 -8.90 -9.10 -4.24
C SER A 60 -10.18 -9.54 -3.55
N ASN A 61 -10.52 -8.90 -2.42
CA ASN A 61 -11.67 -9.22 -1.60
C ASN A 61 -12.40 -7.94 -1.23
N GLU A 62 -13.72 -7.89 -1.41
CA GLU A 62 -14.58 -6.78 -0.97
C GLU A 62 -14.67 -6.66 0.56
N THR A 63 -13.72 -7.26 1.29
CA THR A 63 -13.61 -7.17 2.73
C THR A 63 -13.13 -5.78 3.13
N THR A 64 -13.99 -5.09 3.87
CA THR A 64 -13.68 -3.76 4.40
C THR A 64 -13.46 -3.83 5.90
N LEU A 65 -12.32 -3.34 6.39
CA LEU A 65 -12.09 -3.13 7.82
C LEU A 65 -12.41 -1.68 8.18
N HIS A 66 -13.30 -1.47 9.14
CA HIS A 66 -13.62 -0.13 9.63
C HIS A 66 -12.80 0.20 10.87
N ILE A 67 -12.08 1.32 10.83
CA ILE A 67 -11.35 1.88 11.97
C ILE A 67 -12.11 3.12 12.45
N SER A 68 -12.40 3.20 13.75
CA SER A 68 -13.18 4.30 14.33
C SER A 68 -12.44 5.64 14.22
N ASP A 69 -11.14 5.63 14.50
CA ASP A 69 -10.31 6.84 14.46
C ASP A 69 -9.86 7.21 13.05
N LYS A 70 -9.56 8.50 12.87
CA LYS A 70 -9.12 9.04 11.59
C LYS A 70 -7.76 8.49 11.20
N ILE A 71 -7.73 7.72 10.11
CA ILE A 71 -6.49 7.19 9.53
C ILE A 71 -5.73 8.33 8.85
N LYS A 72 -4.43 8.41 9.11
CA LYS A 72 -3.50 9.41 8.55
C LYS A 72 -2.48 8.77 7.62
N CYS A 73 -2.02 7.58 7.98
CA CYS A 73 -1.05 6.83 7.19
C CYS A 73 -1.30 5.32 7.27
N LEU A 74 -0.80 4.63 6.25
CA LEU A 74 -0.91 3.19 6.07
C LEU A 74 0.45 2.66 5.63
N THR A 75 0.87 1.54 6.21
CA THR A 75 2.03 0.79 5.73
C THR A 75 1.83 -0.70 5.99
N THR A 76 2.70 -1.53 5.45
CA THR A 76 2.69 -2.97 5.68
C THR A 76 4.02 -3.43 6.22
N ALA A 77 3.96 -4.51 7.00
CA ALA A 77 5.11 -5.04 7.70
C ALA A 77 5.17 -6.57 7.54
N PRO A 78 6.23 -7.11 6.91
CA PRO A 78 6.50 -8.54 6.93
C PRO A 78 7.06 -8.90 8.31
N PHE A 79 6.29 -9.61 9.13
CA PHE A 79 6.76 -10.10 10.44
C PHE A 79 7.42 -11.49 10.36
N GLY A 80 7.87 -11.90 9.17
CA GLY A 80 8.57 -13.18 8.93
C GLY A 80 7.65 -14.33 8.51
N ASP A 81 6.34 -14.10 8.48
CA ASP A 81 5.36 -15.01 7.89
C ASP A 81 5.29 -14.85 6.36
N SER A 82 4.58 -15.75 5.67
CA SER A 82 4.35 -15.69 4.21
C SER A 82 3.42 -14.55 3.75
N TYR A 83 2.99 -13.68 4.68
CA TYR A 83 2.09 -12.56 4.44
C TYR A 83 2.48 -11.35 5.30
N ASP A 84 2.07 -10.18 4.83
CA ASP A 84 2.28 -8.88 5.45
C ASP A 84 1.11 -8.50 6.35
N TYR A 85 1.44 -7.86 7.46
CA TYR A 85 0.48 -7.28 8.38
C TYR A 85 0.21 -5.84 8.00
N ILE A 86 -1.00 -5.36 8.25
CA ILE A 86 -1.39 -3.98 7.97
C ILE A 86 -1.09 -3.14 9.19
N VAL A 87 -0.26 -2.11 9.02
CA VAL A 87 0.04 -1.12 10.05
C VAL A 87 -0.70 0.17 9.73
N VAL A 88 -1.55 0.59 10.66
CA VAL A 88 -2.43 1.75 10.52
C VAL A 88 -2.02 2.80 11.52
N GLY A 89 -1.79 4.02 11.01
CA GLY A 89 -1.47 5.18 11.83
C GLY A 89 -2.65 6.11 11.84
N THR A 90 -3.13 6.40 13.03
CA THR A 90 -4.26 7.31 13.23
C THR A 90 -3.79 8.59 13.90
N GLU A 91 -4.74 9.47 14.23
CA GLU A 91 -4.47 10.73 14.91
C GLU A 91 -3.95 10.59 16.35
N ASN A 92 -4.16 9.44 16.98
CA ASN A 92 -3.89 9.24 18.42
C ASN A 92 -3.42 7.81 18.77
N GLN A 93 -3.37 6.89 17.81
CA GLN A 93 -2.98 5.51 18.04
C GLN A 93 -2.31 4.86 16.81
N VAL A 94 -1.55 3.81 17.10
CA VAL A 94 -0.95 2.88 16.13
C VAL A 94 -1.59 1.52 16.29
N LEU A 95 -1.97 0.91 15.17
CA LEU A 95 -2.57 -0.41 15.12
C LEU A 95 -1.78 -1.28 14.15
N VAL A 96 -1.43 -2.49 14.56
CA VAL A 96 -0.98 -3.56 13.66
C VAL A 96 -2.07 -4.61 13.63
N TYR A 97 -2.58 -4.86 12.45
CA TYR A 97 -3.73 -5.71 12.23
C TYR A 97 -3.37 -6.89 11.32
N ASP A 98 -3.70 -8.08 11.78
CA ASP A 98 -3.63 -9.33 11.03
C ASP A 98 -4.95 -9.50 10.28
N PHE A 99 -4.91 -9.28 8.97
CA PHE A 99 -6.09 -9.43 8.12
C PHE A 99 -6.51 -10.88 7.95
N HIS A 100 -5.55 -11.81 7.94
CA HIS A 100 -5.82 -13.23 7.78
C HIS A 100 -6.57 -13.79 8.99
N LYS A 101 -6.18 -13.38 10.21
CA LYS A 101 -6.85 -13.80 11.47
C LYS A 101 -7.97 -12.87 11.92
N ASN A 102 -8.21 -11.76 11.21
CA ASN A 102 -9.14 -10.70 11.62
C ASN A 102 -8.91 -10.27 13.08
N SER A 103 -7.65 -10.01 13.44
CA SER A 103 -7.27 -9.74 14.83
C SER A 103 -6.20 -8.66 14.92
N THR A 104 -6.30 -7.85 15.97
CA THR A 104 -5.28 -6.84 16.29
C THR A 104 -4.11 -7.51 16.99
N VAL A 105 -2.93 -7.45 16.38
CA VAL A 105 -1.68 -8.02 16.94
C VAL A 105 -1.05 -7.06 17.92
N PHE A 106 -1.04 -5.78 17.57
CA PHE A 106 -0.43 -4.73 18.37
C PHE A 106 -1.27 -3.47 18.31
N HIS A 107 -1.39 -2.81 19.45
CA HIS A 107 -2.09 -1.55 19.59
C HIS A 107 -1.35 -0.69 20.60
N ARG A 108 -1.13 0.58 20.25
CA ARG A 108 -0.44 1.52 21.11
C ARG A 108 -0.99 2.93 20.91
N ASP A 109 -1.37 3.56 22.01
CA ASP A 109 -1.72 4.98 22.01
C ASP A 109 -0.47 5.84 21.81
N VAL A 110 -0.58 6.80 20.91
CA VAL A 110 0.44 7.80 20.60
C VAL A 110 -0.26 9.16 20.63
N PRO A 111 -0.26 9.88 21.76
CA PRO A 111 -1.02 11.12 21.93
C PRO A 111 -0.55 12.24 20.99
N ASP A 112 0.68 12.15 20.50
CA ASP A 112 1.24 13.09 19.51
C ASP A 112 0.68 12.85 18.10
N GLY A 113 0.00 11.73 17.89
CA GLY A 113 -0.50 11.27 16.60
C GLY A 113 0.58 10.74 15.67
N VAL A 114 0.13 10.12 14.57
CA VAL A 114 1.04 9.57 13.57
C VAL A 114 0.79 10.18 12.20
N GLN A 115 1.80 10.84 11.66
CA GLN A 115 1.76 11.39 10.31
C GLN A 115 2.27 10.42 9.23
N CYS A 116 3.30 9.63 9.53
CA CYS A 116 3.86 8.64 8.61
C CYS A 116 4.59 7.52 9.36
N PHE A 117 4.74 6.38 8.71
CA PHE A 117 5.58 5.28 9.19
C PHE A 117 6.53 4.83 8.09
N VAL A 118 7.69 4.35 8.52
CA VAL A 118 8.58 3.55 7.70
C VAL A 118 8.89 2.29 8.48
N VAL A 119 8.45 1.15 7.95
CA VAL A 119 8.81 -0.15 8.49
C VAL A 119 10.10 -0.60 7.82
N ARG A 120 11.08 -1.03 8.62
CA ARG A 120 12.34 -1.57 8.12
C ARG A 120 12.68 -2.84 8.90
N TYR A 121 13.03 -3.88 8.16
CA TYR A 121 13.61 -5.08 8.76
C TYR A 121 15.07 -4.81 9.15
N GLN A 122 15.41 -5.08 10.40
CA GLN A 122 16.78 -5.03 10.89
C GLN A 122 17.18 -6.41 11.39
N ALA A 123 17.98 -7.13 10.60
CA ALA A 123 18.61 -8.36 11.05
C ALA A 123 19.75 -8.02 12.01
N THR A 124 19.52 -8.17 13.30
CA THR A 124 20.60 -8.11 14.29
C THR A 124 21.32 -9.45 14.27
N THR A 125 22.43 -9.55 13.53
CA THR A 125 23.32 -10.70 13.63
C THR A 125 24.03 -10.62 14.98
N PHE A 126 23.54 -11.36 15.97
CA PHE A 126 24.29 -11.58 17.21
C PHE A 126 25.49 -12.47 16.89
N SER A 127 26.68 -11.88 16.70
CA SER A 127 27.92 -12.65 16.74
C SER A 127 28.23 -12.97 18.20
N SER A 128 28.04 -14.22 18.62
CA SER A 128 28.54 -14.70 19.90
C SER A 128 30.08 -14.67 19.88
N LEU A 129 30.68 -13.93 20.80
CA LEU A 129 32.10 -13.99 21.16
C LEU A 129 32.37 -15.19 22.09
#